data_AF-A0A841BR67-F1
#
_entry.id   AF-A0A841BR67-F1
#
_cell.length_a   1.000
_cell.length_b   1.000
_cell.length_c   1.000
_cell.angle_alpha   90.00
_cell.angle_beta   90.00
_cell.angle_gamma   90.00
#
_symmetry.space_group_name_H-M   'P 1'
#
loop_
_entity.id
_entity.type
_entity.pdbx_description
1 polymer ?
#
loop_
_entity_poly.entity_id
_entity_poly.type
_entity_poly.pdbx_seq_one_letter_code
_entity_poly.pdbx_strand_id
1 'polypeptide(L)'
;MNYRVMSLAVLNEGRDLPESYRALLDTAWGPVRVCIAAAEKHGDEVLRDLYTAIGTRIHLGKEKTSDALLRSALEEVGLDPSLAEAADSTDYDQALRASHDAGMKPVGTDVGTPVIHAPGPDGSPVAFFGPVVTPAPKGEAAGLLWDGVLLVAATPGFYELKRSRTLGPIFE
;
A
#
# COMPACT_ATOMS: atom_id res chain seq x y z
N MET A 1 7.93 -7.34 9.90
CA MET A 1 7.51 -6.65 8.67
C MET A 1 6.24 -5.92 8.99
N ASN A 2 6.23 -4.59 8.84
CA ASN A 2 5.15 -3.75 9.33
C ASN A 2 4.40 -3.19 8.14
N TYR A 3 3.07 -3.29 8.16
CA TYR A 3 2.20 -2.75 7.12
C TYR A 3 1.63 -1.43 7.60
N ARG A 4 1.55 -0.45 6.70
CA ARG A 4 0.93 0.84 6.93
C ARG A 4 0.04 1.22 5.76
N VAL A 5 -1.08 1.85 6.05
CA VAL A 5 -2.07 2.21 5.04
C VAL A 5 -1.62 3.47 4.31
N MET A 6 -1.72 3.47 2.98
CA MET A 6 -1.59 4.65 2.15
C MET A 6 -2.78 4.73 1.20
N SER A 7 -3.16 5.94 0.79
CA SER A 7 -4.28 6.16 -0.14
C SER A 7 -3.80 6.72 -1.49
N LEU A 8 -4.20 6.06 -2.59
CA LEU A 8 -4.06 6.62 -3.93
C LEU A 8 -4.95 7.84 -4.16
N ALA A 9 -6.10 7.93 -3.48
CA ALA A 9 -6.96 9.11 -3.57
C ALA A 9 -6.30 10.33 -2.93
N VAL A 10 -5.66 10.16 -1.76
CA VAL A 10 -4.85 11.21 -1.13
C VAL A 10 -3.65 11.57 -2.02
N LEU A 11 -2.93 10.57 -2.56
CA LEU A 11 -1.76 10.81 -3.43
C LEU A 11 -2.08 11.70 -4.65
N ASN A 12 -3.29 11.55 -5.18
CA ASN A 12 -3.73 12.18 -6.42
C ASN A 12 -4.65 13.38 -6.21
N GLU A 13 -4.90 13.78 -4.96
CA GLU A 13 -5.76 14.91 -4.65
C GLU A 13 -5.22 16.21 -5.27
N GLY A 14 -6.08 16.97 -5.94
CA GLY A 14 -5.71 18.22 -6.61
C GLY A 14 -4.90 18.08 -7.90
N ARG A 15 -4.60 16.85 -8.37
CA ARG A 15 -3.92 16.64 -9.66
C ARG A 15 -4.91 16.72 -10.82
N ASP A 16 -4.45 17.23 -11.96
CA ASP A 16 -5.22 17.15 -13.21
C ASP A 16 -5.08 15.75 -13.83
N LEU A 17 -6.16 14.98 -13.77
CA LEU A 17 -6.20 13.57 -14.15
C LEU A 17 -7.27 13.31 -15.21
N PRO A 18 -7.11 12.29 -16.07
CA PRO A 18 -8.19 11.83 -16.95
C PRO A 18 -9.46 11.48 -16.16
N GLU A 19 -10.64 11.75 -16.73
CA GLU A 19 -11.93 11.54 -16.06
C GLU A 19 -12.13 10.09 -15.59
N SER A 20 -11.74 9.11 -16.42
CA SER A 20 -11.80 7.69 -16.07
C SER A 20 -10.96 7.33 -14.85
N TYR A 21 -9.85 8.05 -14.62
CA TYR A 21 -9.01 7.85 -13.45
C TYR A 21 -9.60 8.52 -12.21
N ARG A 22 -10.23 9.70 -12.35
CA ARG A 22 -10.95 10.34 -11.23
C ARG A 22 -12.08 9.46 -10.72
N ALA A 23 -12.88 8.89 -11.61
CA ALA A 23 -13.96 7.97 -11.23
C ALA A 23 -13.46 6.73 -10.46
N LEU A 24 -12.24 6.26 -10.77
CA LEU A 24 -11.61 5.19 -9.99
C LEU A 24 -11.20 5.68 -8.58
N LEU A 25 -10.66 6.88 -8.47
CA LEU A 25 -10.24 7.46 -7.18
C LEU A 25 -11.42 7.73 -6.24
N ASP A 26 -12.61 8.04 -6.76
CA ASP A 26 -13.82 8.21 -5.95
C ASP A 26 -14.15 6.94 -5.15
N THR A 27 -13.92 5.77 -5.75
CA THR A 27 -14.11 4.47 -5.09
C THR A 27 -12.90 3.98 -4.29
N ALA A 28 -11.76 4.69 -4.36
CA ALA A 28 -10.50 4.24 -3.76
C ALA A 28 -10.40 4.54 -2.26
N TRP A 29 -11.28 5.37 -1.70
CA TRP A 29 -11.32 5.69 -0.26
C TRP A 29 -11.84 4.53 0.60
N GLY A 30 -12.82 3.78 0.10
CA GLY A 30 -13.55 2.79 0.89
C GLY A 30 -12.63 1.74 1.55
N PRO A 31 -11.84 0.96 0.78
CA PRO A 31 -10.98 -0.08 1.35
C PRO A 31 -9.96 0.44 2.36
N VAL A 32 -9.36 1.60 2.09
CA VAL A 32 -8.31 2.15 2.96
C VAL A 32 -8.88 2.73 4.25
N ARG A 33 -10.11 3.25 4.24
CA ARG A 33 -10.83 3.63 5.48
C ARG A 33 -11.15 2.41 6.34
N VAL A 34 -11.61 1.31 5.72
CA VAL A 34 -11.83 0.03 6.44
C VAL A 34 -10.54 -0.49 7.07
N CYS A 35 -9.42 -0.44 6.34
CA CYS A 35 -8.11 -0.83 6.89
C CYS A 35 -7.69 0.06 8.08
N ILE A 36 -7.91 1.38 8.02
CA ILE A 36 -7.62 2.28 9.15
C ILE A 36 -8.53 1.97 10.34
N ALA A 37 -9.84 1.81 10.13
CA ALA A 37 -10.78 1.45 11.19
C ALA A 37 -10.42 0.12 11.87
N ALA A 38 -10.02 -0.88 11.09
CA ALA A 38 -9.54 -2.16 11.60
C ALA A 38 -8.26 -1.99 12.44
N ALA A 39 -7.29 -1.21 11.95
CA ALA A 39 -6.05 -0.96 12.68
C ALA A 39 -6.25 -0.16 13.98
N GLU A 40 -7.14 0.85 13.99
CA GLU A 40 -7.44 1.60 15.21
C GLU A 40 -8.11 0.75 16.29
N LYS A 41 -8.97 -0.21 15.89
CA LYS A 41 -9.69 -1.08 16.83
C LYS A 41 -8.90 -2.30 17.27
N HIS A 42 -8.04 -2.84 16.39
CA HIS A 42 -7.40 -4.14 16.58
C HIS A 42 -5.88 -4.13 16.46
N GLY A 43 -5.25 -2.98 16.22
CA GLY A 43 -3.81 -2.83 16.03
C GLY A 43 -3.35 -3.04 14.58
N ASP A 44 -2.16 -2.53 14.25
CA ASP A 44 -1.56 -2.60 12.90
C ASP A 44 -1.32 -4.04 12.43
N GLU A 45 -1.25 -5.01 13.34
CA GLU A 45 -1.01 -6.42 13.04
C GLU A 45 -2.06 -7.05 12.12
N VAL A 46 -3.31 -6.55 12.14
CA VAL A 46 -4.38 -7.08 11.30
C VAL A 46 -4.24 -6.65 9.84
N LEU A 47 -3.45 -5.60 9.56
CA LEU A 47 -3.33 -5.02 8.23
C LEU A 47 -2.74 -5.98 7.22
N ARG A 48 -1.80 -6.85 7.62
CA ARG A 48 -1.19 -7.82 6.69
C ARG A 48 -2.27 -8.75 6.13
N ASP A 49 -3.02 -9.40 7.03
CA ASP A 49 -3.96 -10.45 6.65
C ASP A 49 -5.17 -9.82 5.93
N LEU A 50 -5.65 -8.65 6.40
CA LEU A 50 -6.71 -7.91 5.73
C LEU A 50 -6.29 -7.42 4.33
N TYR A 51 -5.06 -6.90 4.17
CA TYR A 51 -4.51 -6.53 2.86
C TYR A 51 -4.44 -7.73 1.93
N THR A 52 -4.00 -8.90 2.42
CA THR A 52 -3.97 -10.13 1.63
C THR A 52 -5.37 -10.54 1.18
N ALA A 53 -6.36 -10.52 2.08
CA ALA A 53 -7.74 -10.91 1.77
C ALA A 53 -8.38 -9.98 0.72
N ILE A 54 -8.23 -8.66 0.88
CA ILE A 54 -8.74 -7.66 -0.07
C ILE A 54 -7.99 -7.74 -1.41
N GLY A 55 -6.65 -7.74 -1.35
CA GLY A 55 -5.79 -7.74 -2.53
C GLY A 55 -5.92 -9.00 -3.38
N THR A 56 -6.13 -10.16 -2.76
CA THR A 56 -6.40 -11.42 -3.47
C THR A 56 -7.67 -11.30 -4.31
N ARG A 57 -8.77 -10.82 -3.74
CA ARG A 57 -10.06 -10.65 -4.46
C ARG A 57 -9.94 -9.64 -5.59
N ILE A 58 -9.33 -8.48 -5.34
CA ILE A 58 -9.22 -7.41 -6.33
C ILE A 58 -8.22 -7.76 -7.44
N HIS A 59 -7.00 -8.14 -7.09
CA HIS A 59 -5.92 -8.28 -8.06
C HIS A 59 -5.89 -9.65 -8.74
N LEU A 60 -6.17 -10.73 -8.01
CA LEU A 60 -6.20 -12.09 -8.55
C LEU A 60 -7.61 -12.46 -9.02
N GLY A 61 -8.62 -12.23 -8.18
CA GLY A 61 -10.02 -12.51 -8.47
C GLY A 61 -10.69 -11.53 -9.45
N LYS A 62 -10.06 -10.38 -9.72
CA LYS A 62 -10.60 -9.30 -10.58
C LYS A 62 -11.97 -8.79 -10.12
N GLU A 63 -12.27 -8.95 -8.84
CA GLU A 63 -13.50 -8.45 -8.25
C GLU A 63 -13.46 -6.92 -8.17
N LYS A 64 -14.63 -6.29 -8.33
CA LYS A 64 -14.78 -4.87 -8.06
C LYS A 64 -14.90 -4.66 -6.56
N THR A 65 -14.26 -3.60 -6.07
CA THR A 65 -14.46 -3.14 -4.70
C THR A 65 -15.95 -2.91 -4.44
N SER A 66 -16.47 -3.52 -3.37
CA SER A 66 -17.87 -3.43 -2.94
C SER A 66 -17.98 -3.68 -1.44
N ASP A 67 -19.09 -3.28 -0.82
CA ASP A 67 -19.39 -3.59 0.59
C ASP A 67 -19.33 -5.10 0.86
N ALA A 68 -19.92 -5.93 -0.01
CA ALA A 68 -19.88 -7.38 0.11
C ALA A 68 -18.45 -7.96 0.09
N LEU A 69 -17.59 -7.42 -0.77
CA LEU A 69 -16.17 -7.81 -0.83
C LEU A 69 -15.46 -7.47 0.48
N LEU A 70 -15.66 -6.25 1.00
CA LEU A 70 -15.02 -5.78 2.22
C LEU A 70 -15.49 -6.57 3.45
N ARG A 71 -16.79 -6.83 3.57
CA ARG A 71 -17.36 -7.70 4.62
C ARG A 71 -16.77 -9.11 4.55
N SER A 72 -16.74 -9.71 3.37
CA SER A 72 -16.19 -11.06 3.19
C SER A 72 -14.70 -11.12 3.55
N ALA A 73 -13.93 -10.08 3.22
CA ALA A 73 -12.51 -9.99 3.56
C ALA A 73 -12.29 -9.83 5.07
N LEU A 74 -13.12 -9.05 5.76
CA LEU A 74 -13.10 -8.90 7.21
C LEU A 74 -13.44 -10.24 7.91
N GLU A 75 -14.50 -10.92 7.46
CA GLU A 75 -14.90 -12.23 7.99
C GLU A 75 -13.80 -13.28 7.85
N GLU A 76 -13.14 -13.34 6.69
CA GLU A 76 -12.04 -14.28 6.42
C GLU A 76 -10.91 -14.16 7.45
N VAL A 77 -10.60 -12.93 7.88
CA VAL A 77 -9.52 -12.67 8.83
C VAL A 77 -10.02 -12.57 10.28
N GLY A 78 -11.28 -12.96 10.54
CA GLY A 78 -11.87 -12.99 11.88
C GLY A 78 -12.21 -11.62 12.47
N LEU A 79 -12.35 -10.59 11.63
CA LEU A 79 -12.74 -9.25 12.03
C LEU A 79 -14.26 -9.05 11.90
N ASP A 80 -14.76 -8.06 12.64
CA ASP A 80 -16.18 -7.68 12.61
C ASP A 80 -16.57 -7.13 11.22
N PRO A 81 -17.52 -7.74 10.51
CA PRO A 81 -17.91 -7.31 9.17
C PRO A 81 -18.51 -5.90 9.16
N SER A 82 -19.02 -5.40 10.29
CA SER A 82 -19.53 -4.04 10.38
C SER A 82 -18.44 -2.98 10.19
N LEU A 83 -17.16 -3.32 10.31
CA LEU A 83 -16.06 -2.41 9.98
C LEU A 83 -16.10 -1.96 8.51
N ALA A 84 -16.79 -2.70 7.62
CA ALA A 84 -17.01 -2.29 6.24
C ALA A 84 -17.76 -0.94 6.12
N GLU A 85 -18.56 -0.57 7.12
CA GLU A 85 -19.29 0.72 7.17
C GLU A 85 -18.34 1.92 7.20
N ALA A 86 -17.09 1.73 7.64
CA ALA A 86 -16.07 2.77 7.58
C ALA A 86 -15.77 3.23 6.14
N ALA A 87 -16.07 2.41 5.13
CA ALA A 87 -15.86 2.80 3.73
C ALA A 87 -16.62 4.09 3.35
N ASP A 88 -17.80 4.28 3.94
CA ASP A 88 -18.72 5.38 3.65
C ASP A 88 -18.64 6.52 4.68
N SER A 89 -17.73 6.45 5.66
CA SER A 89 -17.52 7.49 6.67
C SER A 89 -16.23 8.29 6.41
N THR A 90 -16.23 9.57 6.78
CA THR A 90 -15.03 10.43 6.76
C THR A 90 -14.30 10.46 8.11
N ASP A 91 -14.80 9.76 9.14
CA ASP A 91 -14.25 9.79 10.51
C ASP A 91 -12.78 9.35 10.55
N TYR A 92 -12.37 8.49 9.62
CA TYR A 92 -11.02 7.92 9.53
C TYR A 92 -10.08 8.68 8.59
N ASP A 93 -10.55 9.75 7.91
CA ASP A 93 -9.76 10.44 6.89
C ASP A 93 -8.52 11.13 7.46
N GLN A 94 -8.61 11.66 8.67
CA GLN A 94 -7.46 12.30 9.33
C GLN A 94 -6.36 11.27 9.64
N ALA A 95 -6.73 10.13 10.21
CA ALA A 95 -5.80 9.03 10.51
C ALA A 95 -5.21 8.44 9.22
N LEU A 96 -6.03 8.27 8.18
CA LEU A 96 -5.58 7.83 6.86
C LEU A 96 -4.54 8.78 6.25
N ARG A 97 -4.78 10.09 6.29
CA ARG A 97 -3.83 11.11 5.80
C ARG A 97 -2.54 11.10 6.60
N ALA A 98 -2.61 10.97 7.92
CA ALA A 98 -1.42 10.85 8.77
C ALA A 98 -0.59 9.60 8.44
N SER A 99 -1.24 8.45 8.24
CA SER A 99 -0.57 7.20 7.84
C SER A 99 0.06 7.33 6.44
N HIS A 100 -0.67 7.90 5.47
CA HIS A 100 -0.19 8.16 4.12
C HIS A 100 1.05 9.06 4.15
N ASP A 101 0.99 10.17 4.88
CA ASP A 101 2.07 11.15 4.99
C ASP A 101 3.33 10.54 5.60
N ALA A 102 3.18 9.72 6.65
CA ALA A 102 4.30 9.02 7.29
C ALA A 102 5.02 8.08 6.32
N GLY A 103 4.29 7.44 5.40
CA GLY A 103 4.86 6.59 4.37
C GLY A 103 5.50 7.37 3.22
N MET A 104 4.80 8.38 2.71
CA MET A 104 5.11 9.04 1.43
C MET A 104 6.02 10.26 1.53
N LYS A 105 5.89 11.11 2.57
CA LYS A 105 6.72 12.33 2.69
C LYS A 105 8.23 12.05 2.65
N PRO A 106 8.75 10.98 3.24
CA PRO A 106 10.19 10.68 3.20
C PRO A 106 10.77 10.45 1.80
N VAL A 107 9.94 10.07 0.82
CA VAL A 107 10.37 9.86 -0.58
C VAL A 107 10.02 11.04 -1.50
N GLY A 108 9.53 12.14 -0.93
CA GLY A 108 9.08 13.32 -1.67
C GLY A 108 7.70 13.17 -2.31
N THR A 109 7.25 14.24 -2.97
CA THR A 109 5.90 14.34 -3.57
C THR A 109 5.83 13.93 -5.05
N ASP A 110 6.99 13.77 -5.68
CA ASP A 110 7.11 13.56 -7.13
C ASP A 110 7.07 12.07 -7.52
N VAL A 111 7.00 11.18 -6.53
CA VAL A 111 6.99 9.72 -6.72
C VAL A 111 5.62 9.12 -6.48
N GLY A 112 5.42 7.92 -7.03
CA GLY A 112 4.20 7.13 -6.86
C GLY A 112 4.38 5.96 -5.90
N THR A 113 3.57 4.92 -6.08
CA THR A 113 3.71 3.63 -5.40
C THR A 113 4.51 2.64 -6.26
N PRO A 114 5.23 1.67 -5.65
CA PRO A 114 5.30 1.34 -4.23
C PRO A 114 6.35 2.14 -3.46
N VAL A 115 6.21 2.20 -2.14
CA VAL A 115 7.19 2.78 -1.20
C VAL A 115 7.49 1.77 -0.09
N ILE A 116 8.76 1.62 0.26
CA ILE A 116 9.22 0.78 1.37
C ILE A 116 10.16 1.56 2.28
N HIS A 117 10.10 1.29 3.58
CA HIS A 117 11.06 1.79 4.56
C HIS A 117 11.93 0.61 5.00
N ALA A 118 13.23 0.68 4.73
CA ALA A 118 14.21 -0.35 5.07
C ALA A 118 15.13 0.13 6.21
N PRO A 119 15.69 -0.77 7.03
CA PRO A 119 16.67 -0.38 8.04
C PRO A 119 17.91 0.29 7.40
N GLY A 120 18.24 1.48 7.87
CA GLY A 120 19.46 2.20 7.52
C GLY A 120 20.66 1.79 8.36
N PRO A 121 21.84 2.40 8.10
CA PRO A 121 23.10 2.00 8.72
C PRO A 121 23.15 2.21 10.24
N ASP A 122 22.35 3.13 10.79
CA ASP A 122 22.22 3.43 12.21
C ASP A 122 20.92 2.87 12.84
N GLY A 123 20.18 2.04 12.09
CA GLY A 123 18.89 1.51 12.49
C GLY A 123 17.71 2.47 12.25
N SER A 124 17.94 3.72 11.85
CA SER A 124 16.87 4.61 11.39
C SER A 124 16.35 4.16 10.01
N PRO A 125 15.05 4.30 9.72
CA PRO A 125 14.51 3.86 8.44
C PRO A 125 14.95 4.77 7.29
N VAL A 126 15.38 4.15 6.19
CA VAL A 126 15.58 4.81 4.89
C VAL A 126 14.40 4.45 3.99
N ALA A 127 13.73 5.46 3.46
CA ALA A 127 12.57 5.28 2.60
C ALA A 127 12.97 5.29 1.12
N PHE A 128 12.43 4.36 0.35
CA PHE A 128 12.64 4.27 -1.08
C PHE A 128 11.32 4.21 -1.84
N PHE A 129 11.27 4.89 -2.98
CA PHE A 129 10.35 4.53 -4.04
C PHE A 129 10.85 3.23 -4.70
N GLY A 130 10.01 2.20 -4.72
CA GLY A 130 10.37 0.85 -5.15
C GLY A 130 10.55 -0.14 -3.99
N PRO A 131 11.13 -1.34 -4.24
CA PRO A 131 11.55 -1.81 -5.56
C PRO A 131 10.36 -2.01 -6.50
N VAL A 132 10.44 -1.47 -7.72
CA VAL A 132 9.41 -1.67 -8.75
C VAL A 132 9.70 -2.98 -9.47
N VAL A 133 8.87 -4.01 -9.22
CA VAL A 133 9.08 -5.37 -9.73
C VAL A 133 7.92 -5.86 -10.59
N THR A 134 8.25 -6.58 -11.66
CA THR A 134 7.31 -7.38 -12.45
C THR A 134 8.09 -8.47 -13.21
N PRO A 135 7.73 -9.77 -13.09
CA PRO A 135 6.80 -10.34 -12.11
C PRO A 135 7.35 -10.24 -10.66
N ALA A 136 6.54 -10.61 -9.67
CA ALA A 136 7.00 -10.70 -8.28
C ALA A 136 8.09 -11.79 -8.14
N PRO A 137 9.25 -11.50 -7.54
CA PRO A 137 10.29 -12.52 -7.32
C PRO A 137 9.80 -13.56 -6.30
N LYS A 138 10.22 -14.82 -6.49
CA LYS A 138 9.86 -15.95 -5.62
C LYS A 138 11.12 -16.69 -5.15
N GLY A 139 11.03 -17.39 -4.03
CA GLY A 139 12.13 -18.17 -3.47
C GLY A 139 13.39 -17.34 -3.23
N GLU A 140 14.56 -17.89 -3.55
CA GLU A 140 15.86 -17.26 -3.34
C GLU A 140 16.00 -15.91 -4.05
N ALA A 141 15.38 -15.75 -5.24
CA ALA A 141 15.42 -14.49 -5.97
C ALA A 141 14.78 -13.33 -5.19
N ALA A 142 13.79 -13.61 -4.33
CA ALA A 142 13.19 -12.60 -3.46
C ALA A 142 14.15 -12.20 -2.33
N GLY A 143 14.87 -13.18 -1.76
CA GLY A 143 15.91 -12.94 -0.74
C GLY A 143 17.05 -12.08 -1.28
N LEU A 144 17.60 -12.45 -2.45
CA LEU A 144 18.67 -11.68 -3.08
C LEU A 144 18.27 -10.23 -3.42
N LEU A 145 17.01 -10.02 -3.86
CA LEU A 145 16.52 -8.66 -4.07
C LEU A 145 16.44 -7.88 -2.75
N TRP A 146 15.95 -8.52 -1.69
CA TRP A 146 15.88 -7.91 -0.36
C TRP A 146 17.27 -7.55 0.18
N ASP A 147 18.25 -8.44 0.04
CA ASP A 147 19.65 -8.15 0.39
C ASP A 147 20.18 -6.95 -0.39
N GLY A 148 19.86 -6.86 -1.68
CA GLY A 148 20.17 -5.69 -2.50
C GLY A 148 19.56 -4.38 -1.98
N VAL A 149 18.29 -4.43 -1.53
CA VAL A 149 17.62 -3.28 -0.89
C VAL A 149 18.34 -2.86 0.39
N LEU A 150 18.74 -3.80 1.24
CA LEU A 150 19.48 -3.51 2.47
C LEU A 150 20.86 -2.91 2.18
N LEU A 151 21.57 -3.40 1.16
CA LEU A 151 22.87 -2.87 0.76
C LEU A 151 22.79 -1.42 0.29
N VAL A 152 21.79 -1.08 -0.53
CA VAL A 152 21.60 0.32 -0.96
C VAL A 152 21.10 1.21 0.20
N ALA A 153 20.25 0.70 1.10
CA ALA A 153 19.82 1.40 2.30
C ALA A 153 20.99 1.72 3.25
N ALA A 154 21.96 0.81 3.36
CA ALA A 154 23.14 0.95 4.18
C ALA A 154 24.25 1.83 3.56
N THR A 155 24.07 2.33 2.33
CA THR A 155 25.08 3.12 1.61
C THR A 155 24.75 4.62 1.69
N PRO A 156 25.46 5.41 2.52
CA PRO A 156 25.23 6.85 2.60
C PRO A 156 25.44 7.52 1.24
N GLY A 157 24.48 8.35 0.83
CA GLY A 157 24.55 9.09 -0.44
C GLY A 157 24.08 8.32 -1.68
N PHE A 158 23.51 7.12 -1.51
CA PHE A 158 22.76 6.47 -2.59
C PHE A 158 21.36 7.09 -2.71
N TYR A 159 20.96 7.51 -3.91
CA TYR A 159 19.66 8.17 -4.14
C TYR A 159 18.81 7.49 -5.22
N GLU A 160 19.39 7.05 -6.33
CA GLU A 160 18.61 6.42 -7.40
C GLU A 160 19.44 5.42 -8.22
N LEU A 161 18.83 4.28 -8.53
CA LEU A 161 19.24 3.38 -9.60
C LEU A 161 18.00 2.98 -10.39
N LYS A 162 17.97 3.25 -11.68
CA LYS A 162 16.78 3.07 -12.52
C LYS A 162 17.12 2.51 -13.88
N ARG A 163 16.23 1.64 -14.37
CA ARG A 163 16.14 1.23 -15.77
C ARG A 163 14.73 1.45 -16.30
N SER A 164 14.58 1.59 -17.62
CA SER A 164 13.27 1.75 -18.25
C SER A 164 12.37 0.55 -17.99
N ARG A 165 11.14 0.81 -17.55
CA ARG A 165 10.11 -0.22 -17.39
C ARG A 165 9.50 -0.54 -18.74
N THR A 166 9.55 -1.81 -19.16
CA THR A 166 9.02 -2.29 -20.44
C THR A 166 7.83 -3.24 -20.30
N LEU A 167 7.46 -3.62 -19.07
CA LEU A 167 6.38 -4.55 -18.75
C LEU A 167 5.40 -3.95 -17.74
N GLY A 168 4.12 -4.32 -17.86
CA GLY A 168 3.10 -4.07 -16.84
C GLY A 168 3.16 -5.06 -15.67
N PRO A 169 2.29 -4.92 -14.66
CA PRO A 169 2.19 -5.89 -13.56
C PRO A 169 1.77 -7.29 -14.04
N ILE A 170 2.40 -8.33 -13.49
CA ILE A 170 2.09 -9.75 -13.72
C ILE A 170 1.75 -10.37 -12.36
N PHE A 171 0.62 -11.05 -12.26
CA PHE A 171 0.02 -11.52 -11.00
C PHE A 171 0.10 -13.04 -10.77
N GLU A 172 0.95 -13.74 -11.54
CA GLU A 172 1.14 -15.20 -11.49
C GLU A 172 1.97 -15.68 -10.28
#